data_AF-A0A061R3C1-F1
#
_entry.id   AF-A0A061R3C1-F1
#
_cell.length_a   1.000
_cell.length_b   1.000
_cell.length_c   1.000
_cell.angle_alpha   90.00
_cell.angle_beta   90.00
_cell.angle_gamma   90.00
#
_symmetry.space_group_name_H-M   'P 1'
#
loop_
_entity.id
_entity.type
_entity.pdbx_description
1 polymer ?
#
loop_
_entity_poly.entity_id
_entity_poly.type
_entity_poly.pdbx_seq_one_letter_code
_entity_poly.pdbx_strand_id
1 'polypeptide(L)'
;MADNGDGSLYPIAILIDELKNEDVALRLNSIKRLSTIALALGEERTRKELIPFLNESNDDDDEVLLAMAEELGNFVRFVGGNVHAHHLLQPLESLSAVEETVVRDKAAESLCKVGSQLPDPHVS
;
A
#
# COMPACT_ATOMS: atom_id res chain seq x y z
N MET A 1 -32.00 -22.89 8.08
CA MET A 1 -31.20 -22.75 6.85
C MET A 1 -30.00 -21.88 7.21
N ALA A 2 -28.80 -22.34 6.89
CA ALA A 2 -27.53 -21.80 7.38
C ALA A 2 -27.32 -20.32 7.00
N ASP A 3 -27.04 -19.51 8.02
CA ASP A 3 -26.36 -18.23 7.93
C ASP A 3 -24.89 -18.52 7.57
N ASN A 4 -24.53 -18.31 6.31
CA ASN A 4 -23.17 -18.49 5.78
C ASN A 4 -22.87 -17.30 4.87
N GLY A 5 -22.70 -16.11 5.46
CA GLY A 5 -22.53 -14.88 4.67
C GLY A 5 -21.53 -13.84 5.17
N ASP A 6 -21.16 -13.80 6.45
CA ASP A 6 -20.61 -12.54 6.99
C ASP A 6 -19.35 -12.66 7.87
N GLY A 7 -18.73 -13.83 7.96
CA GLY A 7 -17.54 -14.04 8.79
C GLY A 7 -16.21 -13.52 8.20
N SER A 8 -16.18 -13.13 6.93
CA SER A 8 -14.93 -12.78 6.22
C SER A 8 -14.75 -11.28 5.93
N LEU A 9 -15.77 -10.45 6.10
CA LEU A 9 -15.68 -9.00 5.88
C LEU A 9 -15.24 -8.23 7.14
N TYR A 10 -15.57 -8.74 8.33
CA TYR A 10 -15.29 -8.07 9.60
C TYR A 10 -13.80 -7.84 9.94
N PRO A 11 -12.86 -8.76 9.66
CA PRO A 11 -11.45 -8.51 9.99
C PRO A 11 -10.84 -7.39 9.16
N ILE A 12 -11.28 -7.26 7.91
CA ILE A 12 -10.68 -6.36 6.93
C ILE A 12 -11.22 -4.94 7.09
N ALA A 13 -12.53 -4.77 7.34
CA ALA A 13 -13.10 -3.46 7.63
C ALA A 13 -12.43 -2.82 8.84
N ILE A 14 -12.14 -3.61 9.89
CA ILE A 14 -11.41 -3.15 11.08
C ILE A 14 -9.98 -2.73 10.72
N LEU A 15 -9.25 -3.52 9.93
CA LEU A 15 -7.88 -3.19 9.54
C LEU A 15 -7.79 -1.90 8.69
N ILE A 16 -8.77 -1.66 7.82
CA ILE A 16 -8.88 -0.41 7.05
C ILE A 16 -9.32 0.76 7.95
N ASP A 17 -10.19 0.52 8.92
CA ASP A 17 -10.60 1.52 9.91
C ASP A 17 -9.42 1.94 10.81
N GLU A 18 -8.54 1.00 11.17
CA GLU A 18 -7.28 1.27 11.88
C GLU A 18 -6.31 2.15 11.08
N LEU A 19 -6.37 2.09 9.74
CA LEU A 19 -5.61 3.01 8.87
C LEU A 19 -6.24 4.41 8.78
N LYS A 20 -7.52 4.55 9.15
CA LYS A 20 -8.25 5.83 9.20
C LYS A 20 -8.30 6.43 10.61
N ASN A 21 -7.51 5.89 11.54
CA ASN A 21 -7.53 6.34 12.92
C ASN A 21 -7.03 7.79 13.03
N GLU A 22 -7.64 8.58 13.92
CA GLU A 22 -7.21 9.96 14.19
C GLU A 22 -5.82 10.03 14.86
N ASP A 23 -5.40 8.95 15.53
CA ASP A 23 -4.09 8.86 16.17
C ASP A 23 -3.00 8.50 15.15
N VAL A 24 -2.04 9.40 14.97
CA VAL A 24 -0.85 9.24 14.10
C VAL A 24 -0.08 7.97 14.43
N ALA A 25 0.11 7.66 15.72
CA ALA A 25 0.89 6.49 16.13
C ALA A 25 0.16 5.18 15.77
N LEU A 26 -1.17 5.16 15.83
CA LEU A 26 -1.95 4.01 15.39
C LEU A 26 -1.88 3.85 13.86
N ARG A 27 -2.04 4.94 13.10
CA ARG A 27 -1.84 4.91 11.63
C ARG A 27 -0.45 4.41 11.25
N LEU A 28 0.60 4.92 11.87
CA LEU A 28 1.98 4.49 11.64
C LEU A 28 2.18 2.99 11.95
N ASN A 29 1.60 2.49 13.05
CA ASN A 29 1.65 1.06 13.38
C ASN A 29 0.89 0.21 12.36
N SER A 30 -0.23 0.70 11.84
CA SER A 30 -1.00 0.04 10.78
C SER A 30 -0.23 0.01 9.47
N ILE A 31 0.44 1.11 9.09
CA ILE A 31 1.31 1.18 7.91
C ILE A 31 2.44 0.15 8.01
N LYS A 32 3.13 0.06 9.15
CA LYS A 32 4.17 -0.97 9.39
C LYS A 32 3.65 -2.41 9.32
N ARG A 33 2.33 -2.61 9.33
CA ARG A 33 1.66 -3.91 9.21
C ARG A 33 0.99 -4.09 7.85
N LEU A 34 1.19 -3.19 6.89
CA LEU A 34 0.60 -3.25 5.55
C LEU A 34 0.81 -4.61 4.88
N SER A 35 2.01 -5.18 5.01
CA SER A 35 2.33 -6.50 4.48
C SER A 35 1.40 -7.60 5.03
N THR A 36 1.09 -7.57 6.33
CA THR A 36 0.15 -8.52 6.97
C THR A 36 -1.29 -8.27 6.52
N ILE A 37 -1.68 -7.00 6.40
CA ILE A 37 -3.01 -6.59 5.95
C ILE A 37 -3.25 -7.08 4.52
N ALA A 38 -2.29 -6.87 3.62
CA ALA A 38 -2.38 -7.30 2.23
C ALA A 38 -2.39 -8.83 2.07
N LEU A 39 -1.65 -9.55 2.92
CA LEU A 39 -1.74 -11.02 2.98
C LEU A 39 -3.14 -11.50 3.38
N ALA A 40 -3.78 -10.85 4.34
CA ALA A 40 -5.13 -11.20 4.78
C ALA A 40 -6.21 -10.82 3.76
N LEU A 41 -6.04 -9.69 3.07
CA LEU A 41 -6.90 -9.21 1.99
C LEU A 41 -6.82 -10.10 0.73
N GLY A 42 -5.62 -10.61 0.45
CA GLY A 42 -5.29 -11.20 -0.83
C GLY A 42 -4.98 -10.13 -1.90
N GLU A 43 -4.34 -10.58 -2.97
CA GLU A 43 -3.77 -9.69 -3.99
C GLU A 43 -4.83 -8.87 -4.74
N GLU A 44 -5.99 -9.48 -5.01
CA GLU A 44 -7.06 -8.80 -5.76
C GLU A 44 -7.65 -7.62 -4.99
N ARG A 45 -7.98 -7.82 -3.71
CA ARG A 45 -8.52 -6.76 -2.86
C ARG A 45 -7.45 -5.74 -2.51
N THR A 46 -6.20 -6.17 -2.34
CA THR A 46 -5.08 -5.25 -2.17
C THR A 46 -5.02 -4.24 -3.32
N ARG A 47 -5.11 -4.70 -4.57
CA ARG A 47 -5.13 -3.81 -5.75
C ARG A 47 -6.38 -2.93 -5.86
N LYS A 48 -7.56 -3.48 -5.53
CA LYS A 48 -8.86 -2.80 -5.76
C LYS A 48 -9.29 -1.89 -4.61
N GLU A 49 -8.78 -2.11 -3.41
CA GLU A 49 -9.22 -1.40 -2.19
C GLU A 49 -8.05 -0.76 -1.46
N LEU A 50 -7.01 -1.53 -1.10
CA LEU A 50 -5.91 -1.02 -0.28
C LEU A 50 -5.04 -0.01 -1.03
N ILE A 51 -4.64 -0.30 -2.27
CA ILE A 51 -3.80 0.59 -3.07
C ILE A 51 -4.49 1.94 -3.36
N PRO A 52 -5.77 1.98 -3.81
CA PRO A 52 -6.49 3.23 -3.96
C PRO A 52 -6.58 4.03 -2.66
N PHE A 53 -6.86 3.36 -1.55
CA PHE A 53 -6.91 4.00 -0.23
C PHE A 53 -5.58 4.67 0.17
N LEU A 54 -4.45 3.98 -0.04
CA LEU A 54 -3.13 4.54 0.23
C LEU A 54 -2.81 5.71 -0.70
N ASN A 55 -3.24 5.65 -1.96
CA ASN A 55 -3.05 6.73 -2.92
C ASN A 55 -3.86 7.99 -2.55
N GLU A 56 -5.03 7.83 -1.94
CA GLU A 56 -5.84 8.93 -1.41
C GLU A 56 -5.31 9.50 -0.09
N SER A 57 -4.41 8.78 0.60
CA SER A 57 -3.85 9.14 1.90
C SER A 57 -2.46 9.78 1.78
N ASN A 58 -2.20 10.54 0.70
CA ASN A 58 -0.89 11.16 0.41
C ASN A 58 -0.64 12.50 1.14
N ASP A 59 -1.63 13.02 1.86
CA ASP A 59 -1.59 14.24 2.68
C ASP A 59 -1.54 13.92 4.19
N ASP A 60 -1.08 12.72 4.56
CA ASP A 60 -0.93 12.25 5.94
C ASP A 60 0.33 12.85 6.61
N ASP A 61 0.55 12.56 7.89
CA ASP A 61 1.74 12.99 8.63
C ASP A 61 3.03 12.44 8.00
N ASP A 62 4.09 13.24 7.99
CA ASP A 62 5.37 12.92 7.32
C ASP A 62 5.94 11.55 7.72
N GLU A 63 5.84 11.17 9.00
CA GLU A 63 6.29 9.87 9.49
C GLU A 63 5.47 8.70 8.91
N VAL A 64 4.17 8.90 8.73
CA VAL A 64 3.25 7.92 8.13
C VAL A 64 3.55 7.78 6.65
N LEU A 65 3.72 8.90 5.94
CA LEU A 65 4.07 8.93 4.52
C LEU A 65 5.42 8.27 4.25
N LEU A 66 6.42 8.52 5.11
CA LEU A 66 7.74 7.92 5.02
C LEU A 66 7.67 6.39 5.14
N ALA A 67 6.96 5.89 6.15
CA ALA A 67 6.76 4.46 6.36
C ALA A 67 5.96 3.83 5.20
N MET A 68 4.98 4.56 4.65
CA MET A 68 4.19 4.10 3.51
C MET A 68 5.06 3.96 2.27
N ALA A 69 5.91 4.94 1.97
CA ALA A 69 6.85 4.88 0.86
C ALA A 69 7.80 3.67 0.98
N GLU A 70 8.30 3.37 2.18
CA GLU A 70 9.16 2.22 2.44
C GLU A 70 8.43 0.88 2.23
N GLU A 71 7.23 0.72 2.79
CA GLU A 71 6.44 -0.50 2.65
C GLU A 71 6.05 -0.76 1.18
N LEU A 72 5.64 0.28 0.45
CA LEU A 72 5.26 0.19 -0.96
C LEU A 72 6.41 -0.31 -1.85
N GLY A 73 7.66 0.02 -1.53
CA GLY A 73 8.84 -0.50 -2.23
C GLY A 73 9.03 -2.01 -2.11
N ASN A 74 8.43 -2.65 -1.10
CA ASN A 74 8.48 -4.09 -0.86
C ASN A 74 7.19 -4.83 -1.25
N PHE A 75 6.23 -4.11 -1.83
CA PHE A 75 4.84 -4.55 -1.92
C PHE A 75 4.46 -5.35 -3.16
N VAL A 76 5.39 -5.49 -4.11
CA VAL A 76 5.17 -6.16 -5.41
C VAL A 76 4.57 -7.56 -5.23
N ARG A 77 5.07 -8.33 -4.26
CA ARG A 77 4.55 -9.68 -3.99
C ARG A 77 3.08 -9.69 -3.54
N PHE A 78 2.63 -8.65 -2.83
CA PHE A 78 1.29 -8.58 -2.26
C PHE A 78 0.25 -8.05 -3.24
N VAL A 79 0.69 -7.45 -4.36
CA VAL A 79 -0.19 -7.08 -5.47
C VAL A 79 -0.28 -8.16 -6.55
N GLY A 80 0.29 -9.35 -6.35
CA GLY A 80 0.29 -10.43 -7.34
C GLY A 80 1.50 -10.45 -8.26
N GLY A 81 2.63 -9.94 -7.77
CA GLY A 81 3.92 -10.01 -8.44
C GLY A 81 4.10 -8.96 -9.53
N ASN A 82 5.16 -9.16 -10.31
CA ASN A 82 5.70 -8.20 -11.27
C ASN A 82 4.66 -7.67 -12.27
N VAL A 83 3.78 -8.54 -12.77
CA VAL A 83 2.71 -8.19 -13.72
C VAL A 83 1.81 -7.06 -13.20
N HIS A 84 1.63 -7.00 -11.87
CA HIS A 84 0.77 -6.04 -11.18
C HIS A 84 1.55 -4.95 -10.44
N ALA A 85 2.88 -4.94 -10.52
CA ALA A 85 3.72 -3.94 -9.86
C ALA A 85 3.40 -2.49 -10.31
N HIS A 86 2.85 -2.32 -11.52
CA HIS A 86 2.42 -1.02 -12.04
C HIS A 86 1.40 -0.29 -11.15
N HIS A 87 0.59 -1.02 -10.36
CA HIS A 87 -0.35 -0.42 -9.42
C HIS A 87 0.34 0.36 -8.29
N LEU A 88 1.60 0.06 -7.99
CA LEU A 88 2.37 0.74 -6.95
C LEU A 88 3.02 2.03 -7.44
N LEU A 89 3.09 2.25 -8.76
CA LEU A 89 3.76 3.41 -9.34
C LEU A 89 3.00 4.71 -9.02
N GLN A 90 1.68 4.71 -9.16
CA GLN A 90 0.86 5.90 -8.90
C GLN A 90 0.93 6.41 -7.44
N PRO A 91 0.78 5.57 -6.40
CA PRO A 91 0.93 6.04 -5.02
C PRO A 91 2.36 6.48 -4.71
N LEU A 92 3.36 5.76 -5.22
CA LEU A 92 4.76 6.15 -5.03
C LEU A 92 5.14 7.44 -5.77
N GLU A 93 4.59 7.68 -6.97
CA GLU A 93 4.73 8.94 -7.71
C GLU A 93 4.13 10.09 -6.90
N SER A 94 2.93 9.89 -6.34
CA SER A 94 2.28 10.89 -5.48
C SER A 94 3.13 11.20 -4.25
N LEU A 95 3.66 10.17 -3.57
CA LEU A 95 4.57 10.33 -2.44
C LEU A 95 5.90 10.99 -2.84
N SER A 96 6.35 10.85 -4.08
CA SER A 96 7.56 11.51 -4.58
C SER A 96 7.37 13.00 -4.89
N ALA A 97 6.12 13.49 -4.87
CA ALA A 97 5.77 14.88 -5.17
C ALA A 97 5.45 15.72 -3.91
N VAL A 98 5.50 15.13 -2.71
CA VAL A 98 5.19 15.83 -1.45
C VAL A 98 6.29 16.83 -1.04
N GLU A 99 5.99 17.76 -0.14
CA GLU A 99 6.93 18.80 0.29
C GLU A 99 8.09 18.29 1.14
N GLU A 100 7.88 17.22 1.92
CA GLU A 100 8.91 16.65 2.79
C GLU A 100 9.98 15.90 1.98
N THR A 101 11.23 16.36 2.12
CA THR A 101 12.35 15.86 1.31
C THR A 101 12.67 14.41 1.63
N VAL A 102 12.60 14.02 2.90
CA VAL A 102 12.91 12.66 3.33
C VAL A 102 11.89 11.66 2.76
N VAL A 103 10.61 12.05 2.69
CA VAL A 103 9.55 11.22 2.08
C VAL A 103 9.80 11.09 0.57
N ARG A 104 10.10 12.20 -0.13
CA ARG A 104 10.39 12.15 -1.57
C ARG A 104 11.56 11.23 -1.92
N ASP A 105 12.65 11.33 -1.17
CA ASP A 105 13.85 10.50 -1.41
C ASP A 105 13.54 9.01 -1.22
N LYS A 106 12.76 8.68 -0.18
CA LYS A 106 12.32 7.30 0.07
C LYS A 106 11.37 6.81 -1.03
N ALA A 107 10.43 7.63 -1.46
CA ALA A 107 9.50 7.31 -2.53
C ALA A 107 10.26 7.05 -3.85
N ALA A 108 11.27 7.85 -4.17
CA ALA A 108 12.14 7.65 -5.33
C ALA A 108 12.92 6.32 -5.25
N GLU A 109 13.49 5.99 -4.09
CA GLU A 109 14.16 4.70 -3.86
C GLU A 109 13.19 3.52 -4.11
N SER A 110 11.98 3.61 -3.55
CA SER A 110 10.93 2.61 -3.73
C SER A 110 10.45 2.52 -5.18
N LEU A 111 10.32 3.64 -5.90
CA LEU A 111 10.02 3.66 -7.33
C LEU A 111 11.08 2.92 -8.13
N CYS A 112 12.37 3.17 -7.88
CA CYS A 112 13.45 2.45 -8.56
C CYS A 112 13.38 0.94 -8.28
N LYS A 113 13.09 0.56 -7.04
CA LYS A 113 12.98 -0.84 -6.63
C LYS A 113 11.80 -1.56 -7.28
N VAL A 114 10.63 -0.93 -7.34
CA VAL A 114 9.45 -1.46 -8.03
C VAL A 114 9.69 -1.48 -9.54
N GLY A 115 10.26 -0.40 -10.09
CA GLY A 115 10.58 -0.26 -11.51
C GLY A 115 11.48 -1.36 -12.04
N SER A 116 12.49 -1.78 -11.25
CA SER A 116 13.37 -2.91 -11.60
C SER A 116 12.67 -4.28 -11.64
N GLN A 117 11.45 -4.37 -11.13
CA GLN A 117 10.64 -5.59 -11.12
C GLN A 117 9.50 -5.54 -12.14
N LEU A 118 9.29 -4.43 -12.85
CA LEU A 118 8.26 -4.36 -13.88
C LEU A 118 8.60 -5.36 -15.01
N PRO A 119 7.60 -6.06 -15.58
CA PRO A 119 7.83 -6.93 -16.71
C PRO A 119 8.32 -6.10 -17.90
N ASP A 120 9.32 -6.62 -18.61
CA ASP A 120 9.78 -6.01 -19.85
C ASP A 120 8.61 -5.90 -20.85
N PRO A 121 8.29 -4.71 -21.37
CA PRO A 121 7.25 -4.56 -22.39
C PRO A 121 7.60 -5.26 -23.72
N HIS A 122 8.80 -5.83 -23.84
CA HIS A 122 9.33 -6.46 -25.04
C HIS A 122 9.49 -8.00 -24.97
N VAL A 123 9.13 -8.65 -23.86
CA VAL A 123 9.15 -10.12 -23.79
C VAL A 123 7.72 -10.68 -23.87
N SER A 124 7.31 -11.02 -25.10
CA SER A 124 6.11 -11.79 -25.43
C SER A 124 6.35 -13.29 -25.32
#